data_AF-A0A0D2FUB2-F1
#
_entry.id   AF-A0A0D2FUB2-F1
#
_cell.length_a   1.000
_cell.length_b   1.000
_cell.length_c   1.000
_cell.angle_alpha   90.00
_cell.angle_beta   90.00
_cell.angle_gamma   90.00
#
_symmetry.space_group_name_H-M   'P 1'
#
loop_
_entity.id
_entity.type
_entity.pdbx_description
1 polymer ?
#
loop_
_entity_poly.entity_id
_entity_poly.type
_entity_poly.pdbx_seq_one_letter_code
_entity_poly.pdbx_strand_id
1 'polypeptide(L)'
;MFYLRHNTSETSEIRLAPAQGLALEDTAMLIPKSTTLSPFVDYRASTIGISTSCKPITDKCQFGVWGTNDAYSGFYCSPYFYGVLGKTAIIANDSTTTDDPDIPPLASKLSPNLQIAFFEDEALGIPYNTRAYDLNTGKSNTSIPLLPDDKLVNEVWVAVAGRVPTSALRANSELGGDPNFFKGTELLLDIVIRCRYQALDVEYTWFNGTVQNVRLKKIDNGTISELYHGYRTPASVSGTNPTLLDILSQAAMQLNTTEFCRTWANLFSAEVMSIVGGVTSPRSNILQQDRTPRLVVKIWIPSLVWLLLCCLMYPVAGVTLATLAAETSRAGHIQSAVSRISLSGLAEQGFLAQLEESAAGTSRRGIMEDDTVRVGFGNDLRFKKWAVEARSRFHGSGAGEN
;
A
#
# COMPACT_ATOMS: atom_id res chain seq x y z
N MET A 1 -15.08 9.06 -10.18
CA MET A 1 -15.05 9.78 -8.88
C MET A 1 -15.49 8.89 -7.73
N PHE A 2 -16.78 8.54 -7.60
CA PHE A 2 -17.29 7.69 -6.49
C PHE A 2 -16.53 6.37 -6.30
N TYR A 3 -16.26 5.63 -7.38
CA TYR A 3 -15.51 4.36 -7.29
C TYR A 3 -14.07 4.52 -6.77
N LEU A 4 -13.39 5.62 -7.13
CA LEU A 4 -12.01 5.86 -6.66
C LEU A 4 -11.99 6.17 -5.17
N ARG A 5 -12.93 6.99 -4.71
CA ARG A 5 -13.06 7.35 -3.28
C ARG A 5 -13.28 6.12 -2.40
N HIS A 6 -14.15 5.22 -2.82
CA HIS A 6 -14.43 3.98 -2.08
C HIS A 6 -13.44 2.84 -2.40
N ASN A 7 -12.36 3.13 -3.14
CA ASN A 7 -11.36 2.13 -3.54
C ASN A 7 -11.96 0.91 -4.29
N THR A 8 -13.08 1.11 -4.99
CA THR A 8 -13.80 0.10 -5.78
C THR A 8 -13.55 0.22 -7.28
N SER A 9 -12.73 1.18 -7.72
CA SER A 9 -12.29 1.26 -9.11
C SER A 9 -11.44 0.03 -9.48
N GLU A 10 -11.66 -0.49 -10.69
CA GLU A 10 -10.91 -1.62 -11.25
C GLU A 10 -9.53 -1.19 -11.77
N THR A 11 -9.33 0.10 -12.05
CA THR A 11 -8.14 0.60 -12.75
C THR A 11 -7.18 1.34 -11.85
N SER A 12 -7.67 2.09 -10.85
CA SER A 12 -6.83 2.95 -10.01
C SER A 12 -7.29 2.96 -8.56
N GLU A 13 -6.38 3.31 -7.66
CA GLU A 13 -6.65 3.48 -6.23
C GLU A 13 -5.93 4.73 -5.71
N ILE A 14 -6.48 5.32 -4.66
CA ILE A 14 -5.86 6.44 -3.95
C ILE A 14 -5.06 5.86 -2.79
N ARG A 15 -3.79 6.27 -2.67
CA ARG A 15 -2.93 5.92 -1.54
C ARG A 15 -2.44 7.19 -0.86
N LEU A 16 -2.34 7.15 0.46
CA LEU A 16 -1.63 8.17 1.22
C LEU A 16 -0.15 7.77 1.30
N ALA A 17 0.72 8.62 0.78
CA ALA A 17 2.16 8.54 1.02
C ALA A 17 2.52 9.43 2.21
N PRO A 18 3.41 8.98 3.12
CA PRO A 18 3.82 9.80 4.25
C PRO A 18 4.46 11.12 3.78
N ALA A 19 4.29 12.17 4.56
CA ALA A 19 4.89 13.48 4.27
C ALA A 19 6.42 13.37 4.08
N GLN A 20 6.92 13.83 2.92
CA GLN A 20 8.36 13.92 2.64
C GLN A 20 8.71 15.28 2.01
N GLY A 21 9.62 16.03 2.64
CA GLY A 21 10.13 17.30 2.08
C GLY A 21 9.05 18.36 1.85
N LEU A 22 8.69 18.60 0.59
CA LEU A 22 7.75 19.64 0.12
C LEU A 22 6.28 19.40 0.49
N ALA A 23 5.95 18.22 1.02
CA ALA A 23 4.61 17.87 1.50
C ALA A 23 4.23 18.66 2.76
N LEU A 24 2.94 19.01 2.85
CA LEU A 24 2.37 19.72 4.00
C LEU A 24 1.98 18.74 5.11
N GLU A 25 1.39 17.61 4.72
CA GLU A 25 1.09 16.41 5.49
C GLU A 25 1.17 15.21 4.53
N ASP A 26 0.59 14.07 4.90
CA ASP A 26 0.50 12.91 4.02
C ASP A 26 -0.13 13.30 2.66
N THR A 27 0.45 12.80 1.58
CA THR A 27 0.06 13.15 0.22
C THR A 27 -0.82 12.05 -0.35
N ALA A 28 -2.06 12.40 -0.71
CA ALA A 28 -2.92 11.51 -1.48
C ALA A 28 -2.42 11.45 -2.91
N MET A 29 -2.03 10.28 -3.39
CA MET A 29 -1.54 10.03 -4.75
C MET A 29 -2.43 9.03 -5.47
N LEU A 30 -2.59 9.21 -6.78
CA LEU A 30 -3.31 8.28 -7.65
C LEU A 30 -2.36 7.23 -8.21
N ILE A 31 -2.60 5.95 -7.92
CA ILE A 31 -1.80 4.85 -8.46
C ILE A 31 -2.69 3.81 -9.14
N PRO A 32 -2.15 2.93 -10.01
CA PRO A 32 -2.89 1.80 -10.54
C PRO A 32 -3.38 0.88 -9.41
N LYS A 33 -4.50 0.18 -9.64
CA LYS A 33 -5.04 -0.77 -8.67
C LYS A 33 -3.99 -1.83 -8.31
N SER A 34 -3.60 -1.89 -7.04
CA SER A 34 -2.49 -2.73 -6.58
C SER A 34 -2.74 -4.22 -6.84
N THR A 35 -4.01 -4.65 -6.80
CA THR A 35 -4.42 -6.04 -7.02
C THR A 35 -4.39 -6.48 -8.48
N THR A 36 -4.39 -5.54 -9.44
CA THR A 36 -4.32 -5.85 -10.88
C THR A 36 -2.89 -5.81 -11.40
N LEU A 37 -1.94 -5.31 -10.60
CA LEU A 37 -0.53 -5.25 -10.97
C LEU A 37 0.12 -6.63 -10.83
N SER A 38 0.82 -7.05 -11.87
CA SER A 38 1.64 -8.26 -11.82
C SER A 38 2.77 -8.08 -10.80
N PRO A 39 3.02 -9.06 -9.91
CA PRO A 39 4.14 -9.00 -8.96
C PRO A 39 5.51 -9.07 -9.66
N PHE A 40 5.50 -9.37 -10.95
CA PHE A 40 6.68 -9.47 -11.79
C PHE A 40 7.01 -8.18 -12.54
N VAL A 41 6.22 -7.11 -12.37
CA VAL A 41 6.49 -5.83 -13.02
C VAL A 41 6.96 -4.85 -11.96
N ASP A 42 8.18 -4.35 -12.12
CA ASP A 42 8.63 -3.16 -11.41
C ASP A 42 8.58 -1.96 -12.36
N TYR A 43 8.20 -0.81 -11.85
CA TYR A 43 8.17 0.39 -12.67
C TYR A 43 8.42 1.65 -11.84
N ARG A 44 8.87 2.69 -12.53
CA ARG A 44 8.93 4.06 -12.02
C ARG A 44 7.94 4.89 -12.80
N ALA A 45 7.09 5.64 -12.12
CA ALA A 45 6.03 6.44 -12.74
C ALA A 45 5.94 7.82 -12.08
N SER A 46 5.28 8.75 -12.76
CA SER A 46 4.88 10.06 -12.23
C SER A 46 3.35 10.16 -12.28
N THR A 47 2.77 10.69 -11.21
CA THR A 47 1.32 10.84 -11.02
C THR A 47 1.00 12.15 -10.32
N ILE A 48 -0.28 12.47 -10.21
CA ILE A 48 -0.75 13.64 -9.48
C ILE A 48 -0.91 13.28 -8.00
N GLY A 49 -0.49 14.20 -7.14
CA GLY A 49 -0.65 14.17 -5.69
C GLY A 49 -1.41 15.40 -5.20
N ILE A 50 -2.18 15.25 -4.12
CA ILE A 50 -2.77 16.35 -3.38
C ILE A 50 -2.27 16.24 -1.94
N SER A 51 -1.78 17.35 -1.40
CA SER A 51 -1.38 17.45 0.00
C SER A 51 -2.09 18.63 0.63
N THR A 52 -2.65 18.41 1.82
CA THR A 52 -3.35 19.42 2.61
C THR A 52 -2.75 19.46 4.00
N SER A 53 -2.60 20.64 4.61
CA SER A 53 -2.30 20.78 6.04
C SER A 53 -3.27 21.77 6.66
N CYS A 54 -3.77 21.47 7.85
CA CYS A 54 -4.80 22.25 8.51
C CYS A 54 -4.34 22.69 9.90
N LYS A 55 -4.79 23.87 10.33
CA LYS A 55 -4.64 24.39 11.67
C LYS A 55 -5.98 24.91 12.19
N PRO A 56 -6.30 24.71 13.47
CA PRO A 56 -7.44 25.37 14.07
C PRO A 56 -7.20 26.89 14.08
N ILE A 57 -8.28 27.65 13.87
CA ILE A 57 -8.29 29.11 14.00
C ILE A 57 -9.54 29.61 14.74
N THR A 58 -10.29 28.70 15.37
CA THR A 58 -11.53 29.00 16.12
C THR A 58 -11.30 30.07 17.18
N ASP A 59 -10.16 30.02 17.86
CA ASP A 59 -9.71 30.97 18.89
C ASP A 59 -9.52 32.41 18.35
N LYS A 60 -9.31 32.54 17.04
CA LYS A 60 -9.17 33.83 16.35
C LYS A 60 -10.49 34.36 15.79
N CYS A 61 -11.55 33.56 15.85
CA CYS A 61 -12.86 33.94 15.36
C CYS A 61 -13.74 34.44 16.51
N GLN A 62 -14.61 35.41 16.21
CA GLN A 62 -15.65 35.83 17.15
C GLN A 62 -16.87 34.93 16.97
N PHE A 63 -17.31 34.31 18.05
CA PHE A 63 -18.50 33.46 18.06
C PHE A 63 -19.63 34.07 18.87
N GLY A 64 -20.86 33.78 18.46
CA GLY A 64 -22.07 34.07 19.20
C GLY A 64 -23.13 33.00 18.97
N VAL A 65 -24.02 32.79 19.93
CA VAL A 65 -25.12 31.82 19.82
C VAL A 65 -26.47 32.52 19.85
N TRP A 66 -27.45 31.98 19.13
CA TRP A 66 -28.84 32.44 19.16
C TRP A 66 -29.80 31.37 18.62
N GLY A 67 -31.09 31.74 18.55
CA GLY A 67 -32.17 30.85 18.13
C GLY A 67 -32.76 30.08 19.31
N THR A 68 -33.71 29.20 19.02
CA THR A 68 -34.34 28.37 20.06
C THR A 68 -33.30 27.41 20.64
N ASN A 69 -33.09 27.44 21.96
CA ASN A 69 -32.09 26.63 22.67
C ASN A 69 -30.65 26.82 22.15
N ASP A 70 -30.30 28.04 21.70
CA ASP A 70 -28.97 28.35 21.18
C ASP A 70 -28.53 27.39 20.04
N ALA A 71 -29.52 26.97 19.24
CA ALA A 71 -29.31 26.00 18.17
C ALA A 71 -28.46 26.55 17.02
N TYR A 72 -28.21 27.85 16.94
CA TYR A 72 -27.38 28.48 15.91
C TYR A 72 -26.14 29.10 16.52
N SER A 73 -24.98 28.91 15.86
CA SER A 73 -23.74 29.61 16.21
C SER A 73 -23.25 30.42 15.03
N GLY A 74 -23.18 31.73 15.20
CA GLY A 74 -22.49 32.61 14.27
C GLY A 74 -21.00 32.62 14.53
N PHE A 75 -20.22 32.72 13.47
CA PHE A 75 -18.79 32.93 13.54
C PHE A 75 -18.37 34.06 12.60
N TYR A 76 -17.37 34.82 13.01
CA TYR A 76 -16.73 35.85 12.21
C TYR A 76 -15.21 35.73 12.36
N CYS A 77 -14.52 35.29 11.30
CA CYS A 77 -13.07 35.11 11.30
C CYS A 77 -12.37 36.17 10.44
N SER A 78 -12.98 36.57 9.32
CA SER A 78 -12.49 37.63 8.44
C SER A 78 -13.67 38.28 7.69
N PRO A 79 -13.46 39.44 7.02
CA PRO A 79 -14.50 40.08 6.21
C PRO A 79 -15.08 39.18 5.11
N TYR A 80 -14.32 38.18 4.66
CA TYR A 80 -14.71 37.25 3.60
C TYR A 80 -14.93 35.82 4.10
N PHE A 81 -14.81 35.58 5.41
CA PHE A 81 -15.11 34.30 6.04
C PHE A 81 -15.86 34.49 7.38
N TYR A 82 -17.18 34.49 7.26
CA TYR A 82 -18.12 34.52 8.37
C TYR A 82 -19.29 33.58 8.04
N GLY A 83 -20.13 33.28 9.03
CA GLY A 83 -21.42 32.66 8.75
C GLY A 83 -22.08 32.07 9.97
N VAL A 84 -23.04 31.17 9.74
CA VAL A 84 -23.91 30.62 10.79
C VAL A 84 -24.01 29.10 10.68
N LEU A 85 -23.56 28.38 11.70
CA LEU A 85 -23.74 26.93 11.83
C LEU A 85 -25.09 26.61 12.50
N GLY A 86 -25.69 25.48 12.11
CA GLY A 86 -27.02 25.02 12.54
C GLY A 86 -28.18 25.49 11.66
N LYS A 87 -27.97 26.47 10.78
CA LYS A 87 -28.99 27.00 9.87
C LYS A 87 -28.73 26.55 8.43
N THR A 88 -29.74 26.07 7.72
CA THR A 88 -29.61 25.72 6.29
C THR A 88 -29.32 26.97 5.44
N ALA A 89 -28.59 26.79 4.34
CA ALA A 89 -28.36 27.87 3.38
C ALA A 89 -29.66 28.30 2.68
N ILE A 90 -29.82 29.59 2.41
CA ILE A 90 -30.90 30.11 1.58
C ILE A 90 -30.40 30.15 0.12
N ILE A 91 -30.94 29.26 -0.73
CA ILE A 91 -30.58 29.20 -2.14
C ILE A 91 -31.58 30.04 -2.93
N ALA A 92 -31.10 30.96 -3.78
CA ALA A 92 -31.97 31.77 -4.62
C ALA A 92 -32.68 30.90 -5.68
N ASN A 93 -33.85 31.36 -6.14
CA ASN A 93 -34.69 30.63 -7.10
C ASN A 93 -34.00 30.39 -8.47
N ASP A 94 -32.91 31.11 -8.76
CA ASP A 94 -32.12 30.94 -9.99
C ASP A 94 -31.09 29.79 -9.91
N SER A 95 -30.97 29.11 -8.77
CA SER A 95 -30.11 27.94 -8.56
C SER A 95 -28.64 28.14 -8.93
N THR A 96 -28.15 29.38 -8.97
CA THR A 96 -26.73 29.65 -9.27
C THR A 96 -26.11 30.62 -8.26
N THR A 97 -26.95 31.32 -7.48
CA THR A 97 -26.51 32.23 -6.45
C THR A 97 -27.10 31.86 -5.08
N THR A 98 -26.29 32.02 -4.04
CA THR A 98 -26.74 31.97 -2.65
C THR A 98 -26.97 33.41 -2.21
N ASP A 99 -28.20 33.93 -2.36
CA ASP A 99 -28.63 35.19 -1.75
C ASP A 99 -28.92 34.97 -0.26
N ASP A 100 -27.91 34.50 0.46
CA ASP A 100 -28.00 34.21 1.89
C ASP A 100 -27.12 35.21 2.65
N PRO A 101 -27.72 36.14 3.43
CA PRO A 101 -26.97 37.14 4.18
C PRO A 101 -26.07 36.51 5.27
N ASP A 102 -26.33 35.25 5.64
CA ASP A 102 -25.59 34.52 6.66
C ASP A 102 -24.33 33.83 6.11
N ILE A 103 -23.99 34.02 4.82
CA ILE A 103 -22.76 33.51 4.24
C ILE A 103 -22.13 34.52 3.28
N PRO A 104 -20.80 34.59 3.20
CA PRO A 104 -20.14 35.41 2.22
C PRO A 104 -20.37 34.83 0.81
N PRO A 105 -20.43 35.66 -0.24
CA PRO A 105 -20.87 35.23 -1.56
C PRO A 105 -20.05 34.13 -2.24
N LEU A 106 -18.76 34.03 -1.93
CA LEU A 106 -17.84 33.02 -2.46
C LEU A 106 -17.68 31.79 -1.54
N ALA A 107 -18.32 31.79 -0.37
CA ALA A 107 -18.42 30.59 0.45
C ALA A 107 -19.49 29.65 -0.08
N SER A 108 -19.33 28.38 0.26
CA SER A 108 -20.28 27.32 -0.05
C SER A 108 -20.71 26.68 1.26
N LYS A 109 -22.01 26.77 1.56
CA LYS A 109 -22.62 26.13 2.72
C LYS A 109 -23.32 24.85 2.28
N LEU A 110 -22.66 23.74 2.54
CA LEU A 110 -23.05 22.42 2.02
C LEU A 110 -24.16 21.79 2.86
N SER A 111 -24.20 22.15 4.14
CA SER A 111 -25.25 21.73 5.07
C SER A 111 -25.32 22.72 6.23
N PRO A 112 -26.31 22.59 7.13
CA PRO A 112 -26.35 23.40 8.35
C PRO A 112 -25.06 23.30 9.18
N ASN A 113 -24.31 22.20 9.07
CA ASN A 113 -23.17 21.89 9.93
C ASN A 113 -21.81 22.09 9.24
N LEU A 114 -21.78 22.56 8.00
CA LEU A 114 -20.51 22.70 7.27
C LEU A 114 -20.55 23.83 6.25
N GLN A 115 -19.56 24.71 6.35
CA GLN A 115 -19.28 25.77 5.39
C GLN A 115 -17.81 25.73 4.97
N ILE A 116 -17.54 25.97 3.69
CA ILE A 116 -16.20 25.99 3.11
C ILE A 116 -16.04 27.21 2.20
N ALA A 117 -14.86 27.82 2.19
CA ALA A 117 -14.50 28.90 1.28
C ALA A 117 -13.02 28.81 0.89
N PHE A 118 -12.68 29.37 -0.27
CA PHE A 118 -11.34 29.32 -0.86
C PHE A 118 -10.73 30.72 -0.90
N PHE A 119 -9.42 30.81 -0.66
CA PHE A 119 -8.66 32.06 -0.50
C PHE A 119 -7.28 31.93 -1.13
N GLU A 120 -6.73 33.07 -1.53
CA GLU A 120 -5.36 33.18 -2.03
C GLU A 120 -4.33 33.39 -0.91
N ASP A 121 -4.78 33.81 0.27
CA ASP A 121 -3.93 34.21 1.39
C ASP A 121 -4.24 33.46 2.69
N GLU A 122 -3.20 33.39 3.54
CA GLU A 122 -3.26 32.77 4.87
C GLU A 122 -4.20 33.51 5.84
N ALA A 123 -4.41 34.83 5.67
CA ALA A 123 -5.25 35.62 6.55
C ALA A 123 -6.75 35.55 6.18
N LEU A 124 -7.12 34.80 5.14
CA LEU A 124 -8.50 34.69 4.63
C LEU A 124 -9.07 36.06 4.22
N GLY A 125 -8.23 36.97 3.75
CA GLY A 125 -8.57 38.34 3.37
C GLY A 125 -8.82 38.53 1.88
N ILE A 126 -8.38 37.59 1.04
CA ILE A 126 -8.46 37.65 -0.42
C ILE A 126 -9.20 36.38 -0.89
N PRO A 127 -10.51 36.46 -1.15
CA PRO A 127 -11.27 35.29 -1.58
C PRO A 127 -10.85 34.86 -2.99
N TYR A 128 -10.68 33.55 -3.19
CA TYR A 128 -10.33 32.98 -4.48
C TYR A 128 -11.58 32.85 -5.34
N ASN A 129 -11.63 33.62 -6.42
CA ASN A 129 -12.84 33.81 -7.22
C ASN A 129 -12.96 32.81 -8.38
N THR A 130 -13.43 31.61 -8.08
CA THR A 130 -13.60 30.53 -9.07
C THR A 130 -14.88 30.62 -9.90
N ARG A 131 -15.73 31.63 -9.66
CA ARG A 131 -17.11 31.67 -10.19
C ARG A 131 -17.45 32.95 -10.94
N ALA A 132 -16.44 33.70 -11.38
CA ALA A 132 -16.67 34.96 -12.10
C ALA A 132 -17.57 35.93 -11.29
N TYR A 133 -17.40 35.95 -9.97
CA TYR A 133 -18.18 36.78 -9.05
C TYR A 133 -17.61 38.21 -9.03
N ASP A 134 -18.47 39.22 -9.20
CA ASP A 134 -18.04 40.61 -9.09
C ASP A 134 -18.12 41.07 -7.63
N LEU A 135 -16.95 41.25 -7.02
CA LEU A 135 -16.80 41.73 -5.63
C LEU A 135 -17.32 43.18 -5.45
N ASN A 136 -17.34 44.01 -6.50
CA ASN A 136 -17.78 45.40 -6.41
C ASN A 136 -19.31 45.51 -6.49
N THR A 137 -19.94 44.72 -7.38
CA THR A 137 -21.40 44.75 -7.53
C THR A 137 -22.11 43.76 -6.63
N GLY A 138 -21.37 42.85 -5.99
CA GLY A 138 -21.92 41.83 -5.12
C GLY A 138 -22.76 40.78 -5.85
N LYS A 139 -22.49 40.54 -7.14
CA LYS A 139 -23.31 39.65 -7.99
C LYS A 139 -22.45 38.75 -8.86
N SER A 140 -22.95 37.54 -9.14
CA SER A 140 -22.41 36.71 -10.20
C SER A 140 -22.58 37.42 -11.54
N ASN A 141 -21.51 37.52 -12.32
CA ASN A 141 -21.54 38.15 -13.63
C ASN A 141 -21.00 37.17 -14.66
N THR A 142 -21.90 36.57 -15.43
CA THR A 142 -21.56 35.61 -16.51
C THR A 142 -20.78 36.23 -17.66
N SER A 143 -20.65 37.57 -17.70
CA SER A 143 -19.80 38.28 -18.66
C SER A 143 -18.35 38.41 -18.19
N ILE A 144 -18.05 38.11 -16.92
CA ILE A 144 -16.68 38.01 -16.44
C ILE A 144 -16.13 36.66 -16.92
N PRO A 145 -15.07 36.64 -17.75
CA PRO A 145 -14.46 35.39 -18.17
C PRO A 145 -13.93 34.65 -16.95
N LEU A 146 -14.04 33.32 -16.95
CA LEU A 146 -13.37 32.46 -15.97
C LEU A 146 -11.88 32.80 -15.93
N LEU A 147 -11.28 32.65 -14.75
CA LEU A 147 -9.85 32.92 -14.56
C LEU A 147 -9.03 32.21 -15.64
N PRO A 148 -8.19 32.92 -16.41
CA PRO A 148 -7.35 32.29 -17.39
C PRO A 148 -6.28 31.44 -16.70
N ASP A 149 -5.75 30.44 -17.42
CA ASP A 149 -4.82 29.44 -16.88
C ASP A 149 -3.58 30.04 -16.21
N ASP A 150 -3.12 31.22 -16.63
CA ASP A 150 -1.97 31.92 -16.05
C ASP A 150 -2.25 32.57 -14.68
N LYS A 151 -3.53 32.67 -14.30
CA LYS A 151 -3.99 33.23 -13.02
C LYS A 151 -4.42 32.15 -12.02
N LEU A 152 -4.46 30.89 -12.42
CA LEU A 152 -4.81 29.79 -11.52
C LEU A 152 -3.64 29.50 -10.57
N VAL A 153 -3.91 29.62 -9.27
CA VAL A 153 -2.91 29.36 -8.23
C VAL A 153 -2.94 27.90 -7.79
N ASN A 154 -1.76 27.29 -7.64
CA ASN A 154 -1.67 25.91 -7.15
C ASN A 154 -1.89 25.83 -5.62
N GLU A 155 -1.30 26.78 -4.89
CA GLU A 155 -1.43 26.86 -3.44
C GLU A 155 -2.69 27.65 -3.09
N VAL A 156 -3.68 26.95 -2.52
CA VAL A 156 -4.98 27.52 -2.18
C VAL A 156 -5.22 27.35 -0.68
N TRP A 157 -5.71 28.41 -0.05
CA TRP A 157 -6.14 28.40 1.33
C TRP A 157 -7.62 28.07 1.41
N VAL A 158 -8.00 27.16 2.30
CA VAL A 158 -9.36 26.70 2.49
C VAL A 158 -9.75 27.01 3.92
N ALA A 159 -10.78 27.81 4.11
CA ALA A 159 -11.39 27.97 5.41
C ALA A 159 -12.58 27.03 5.51
N VAL A 160 -12.67 26.29 6.61
CA VAL A 160 -13.76 25.36 6.89
C VAL A 160 -14.31 25.65 8.26
N ALA A 161 -15.62 25.89 8.34
CA ALA A 161 -16.37 25.95 9.58
C ALA A 161 -17.25 24.70 9.68
N GLY A 162 -17.07 23.94 10.75
CA GLY A 162 -17.75 22.67 10.96
C GLY A 162 -18.42 22.61 12.32
N ARG A 163 -19.55 21.92 12.39
CA ARG A 163 -20.29 21.59 13.60
C ARG A 163 -20.35 20.08 13.80
N VAL A 164 -20.05 19.63 15.00
CA VAL A 164 -20.14 18.23 15.40
C VAL A 164 -20.90 18.09 16.72
N PRO A 165 -21.75 17.06 16.87
CA PRO A 165 -22.40 16.81 18.14
C PRO A 165 -21.39 16.23 19.13
N THR A 166 -21.53 16.53 20.41
CA THR A 166 -20.66 15.96 21.46
C THR A 166 -20.77 14.43 21.56
N SER A 167 -21.87 13.85 21.06
CA SER A 167 -22.05 12.39 20.94
C SER A 167 -21.20 11.73 19.85
N ALA A 168 -20.65 12.49 18.90
CA ALA A 168 -19.71 11.98 17.90
C ALA A 168 -18.27 11.88 18.43
N LEU A 169 -18.00 12.46 19.60
CA LEU A 169 -16.67 12.43 20.22
C LEU A 169 -16.39 11.03 20.77
N ARG A 170 -15.15 10.61 20.61
CA ARG A 170 -14.67 9.37 21.24
C ARG A 170 -14.61 9.54 22.76
N ALA A 171 -14.88 8.47 23.51
CA ALA A 171 -14.63 8.44 24.95
C ALA A 171 -13.17 8.82 25.27
N ASN A 172 -12.97 9.67 26.29
CA ASN A 172 -11.67 10.24 26.67
C ASN A 172 -11.06 11.21 25.64
N SER A 173 -11.86 11.76 24.72
CA SER A 173 -11.41 12.84 23.84
C SER A 173 -11.28 14.16 24.60
N GLU A 174 -10.22 14.92 24.32
CA GLU A 174 -9.97 16.25 24.90
C GLU A 174 -10.67 17.37 24.11
N LEU A 175 -11.25 17.04 22.93
CA LEU A 175 -11.83 18.02 22.00
C LEU A 175 -12.94 18.89 22.63
N GLY A 176 -13.73 18.33 23.56
CA GLY A 176 -14.83 19.08 24.18
C GLY A 176 -14.41 20.15 25.18
N GLY A 177 -13.15 20.13 25.64
CA GLY A 177 -12.57 21.14 26.52
C GLY A 177 -11.44 21.95 25.85
N ASP A 178 -11.14 21.68 24.59
CA ASP A 178 -10.05 22.34 23.86
C ASP A 178 -10.47 23.76 23.46
N PRO A 179 -9.65 24.81 23.72
CA PRO A 179 -9.94 26.18 23.31
C PRO A 179 -10.09 26.37 21.80
N ASN A 180 -9.61 25.42 20.99
CA ASN A 180 -9.78 25.41 19.55
C ASN A 180 -11.18 24.95 19.10
N PHE A 181 -12.06 24.59 20.03
CA PHE A 181 -13.48 24.35 19.77
C PHE A 181 -14.32 25.39 20.50
N PHE A 182 -15.29 25.94 19.78
CA PHE A 182 -16.31 26.78 20.37
C PHE A 182 -17.46 25.90 20.86
N LYS A 183 -17.74 25.99 22.15
CA LYS A 183 -18.86 25.29 22.77
C LYS A 183 -20.09 26.17 22.71
N GLY A 184 -20.98 25.91 21.73
CA GLY A 184 -22.23 26.65 21.59
C GLY A 184 -23.26 26.25 22.65
N THR A 185 -23.57 24.96 22.73
CA THR A 185 -24.41 24.34 23.77
C THR A 185 -23.70 23.12 24.35
N GLU A 186 -24.25 22.52 25.40
CA GLU A 186 -23.71 21.27 25.98
C GLU A 186 -23.66 20.09 24.98
N LEU A 187 -24.41 20.19 23.87
CA LEU A 187 -24.54 19.11 22.89
C LEU A 187 -23.78 19.35 21.58
N LEU A 188 -23.24 20.56 21.37
CA LEU A 188 -22.68 20.98 20.09
C LEU A 188 -21.31 21.61 20.25
N LEU A 189 -20.37 21.17 19.41
CA LEU A 189 -19.06 21.78 19.27
C LEU A 189 -18.88 22.30 17.86
N ASP A 190 -18.44 23.54 17.77
CA ASP A 190 -18.13 24.22 16.51
C ASP A 190 -16.63 24.43 16.40
N ILE A 191 -16.08 24.25 15.21
CA ILE A 191 -14.67 24.45 14.92
C ILE A 191 -14.51 25.20 13.61
N VAL A 192 -13.55 26.11 13.59
CA VAL A 192 -13.05 26.68 12.35
C VAL A 192 -11.61 26.26 12.17
N ILE A 193 -11.34 25.62 11.04
CA ILE A 193 -9.99 25.27 10.61
C ILE A 193 -9.64 26.03 9.35
N ARG A 194 -8.36 26.38 9.25
CA ARG A 194 -7.75 26.89 8.04
C ARG A 194 -6.79 25.85 7.51
N CYS A 195 -6.97 25.48 6.27
CA CYS A 195 -6.15 24.53 5.57
C CYS A 195 -5.40 25.20 4.42
N ARG A 196 -4.19 24.73 4.15
CA ARG A 196 -3.48 24.96 2.90
C ARG A 196 -3.50 23.67 2.12
N TYR A 197 -3.95 23.69 0.87
CA TYR A 197 -3.82 22.54 -0.02
C TYR A 197 -3.13 22.92 -1.33
N GLN A 198 -2.43 21.95 -1.91
CA GLN A 198 -1.69 22.12 -3.15
C GLN A 198 -1.62 20.81 -3.95
N ALA A 199 -1.55 20.94 -5.27
CA ALA A 199 -1.25 19.85 -6.18
C ALA A 199 0.26 19.67 -6.39
N LEU A 200 0.68 18.41 -6.42
CA LEU A 200 2.06 17.97 -6.52
C LEU A 200 2.20 16.97 -7.68
N ASP A 201 3.34 17.00 -8.35
CA ASP A 201 3.80 15.90 -9.21
C ASP A 201 4.55 14.90 -8.33
N VAL A 202 4.05 13.67 -8.30
CA VAL A 202 4.52 12.59 -7.44
C VAL A 202 5.21 11.56 -8.29
N GLU A 203 6.52 11.50 -8.21
CA GLU A 203 7.31 10.44 -8.82
C GLU A 203 7.46 9.31 -7.81
N TYR A 204 7.17 8.07 -8.20
CA TYR A 204 7.26 6.92 -7.31
C TYR A 204 7.79 5.68 -8.04
N THR A 205 8.32 4.74 -7.25
CA THR A 205 8.76 3.44 -7.73
C THR A 205 7.83 2.36 -7.18
N TRP A 206 7.23 1.57 -8.05
CA TRP A 206 6.56 0.33 -7.69
C TRP A 206 7.57 -0.81 -7.73
N PHE A 207 7.83 -1.41 -6.58
CA PHE A 207 8.77 -2.50 -6.44
C PHE A 207 8.22 -3.54 -5.47
N ASN A 208 8.20 -4.80 -5.91
CA ASN A 208 7.78 -5.94 -5.09
C ASN A 208 6.40 -5.74 -4.42
N GLY A 209 5.43 -5.21 -5.17
CA GLY A 209 4.07 -4.99 -4.66
C GLY A 209 3.90 -3.78 -3.74
N THR A 210 4.92 -2.93 -3.60
CA THR A 210 4.91 -1.77 -2.69
C THR A 210 5.36 -0.51 -3.40
N VAL A 211 4.83 0.63 -2.97
CA VAL A 211 5.30 1.94 -3.41
C VAL A 211 6.52 2.34 -2.58
N GLN A 212 7.59 2.76 -3.25
CA GLN A 212 8.87 3.16 -2.68
C GLN A 212 9.39 4.42 -3.37
N ASN A 213 10.39 5.08 -2.75
CA ASN A 213 11.11 6.22 -3.33
C ASN A 213 10.19 7.33 -3.86
N VAL A 214 9.21 7.74 -3.05
CA VAL A 214 8.28 8.82 -3.41
C VAL A 214 9.04 10.15 -3.41
N ARG A 215 9.03 10.85 -4.54
CA ARG A 215 9.59 12.19 -4.69
C ARG A 215 8.48 13.14 -5.09
N LEU A 216 8.45 14.29 -4.41
CA LEU A 216 7.42 15.29 -4.60
C LEU A 216 8.02 16.51 -5.29
N LYS A 217 7.32 17.03 -6.29
CA LYS A 217 7.63 18.29 -6.96
C LYS A 217 6.37 19.15 -6.98
N LYS A 218 6.49 20.43 -6.67
CA LYS A 218 5.37 21.37 -6.77
C LYS A 218 4.99 21.56 -8.25
N ILE A 219 3.70 21.56 -8.54
CA ILE A 219 3.18 21.93 -9.86
C ILE A 219 3.11 23.47 -9.93
N ASP A 220 3.60 24.06 -11.01
CA ASP A 220 3.67 25.52 -11.11
C ASP A 220 2.32 26.20 -11.41
N ASN A 221 1.36 25.45 -11.98
CA ASN A 221 0.03 25.93 -12.37
C ASN A 221 -1.09 25.35 -11.48
N GLY A 222 -2.14 26.12 -11.22
CA GLY A 222 -3.31 25.76 -10.43
C GLY A 222 -4.44 25.00 -11.16
N THR A 223 -4.27 24.65 -12.44
CA THR A 223 -5.30 23.94 -13.24
C THR A 223 -5.84 22.68 -12.58
N ILE A 224 -4.98 21.90 -11.91
CA ILE A 224 -5.39 20.66 -11.22
C ILE A 224 -6.31 20.96 -10.02
N SER A 225 -5.99 21.99 -9.23
CA SER A 225 -6.79 22.41 -8.08
C SER A 225 -8.16 22.93 -8.52
N GLU A 226 -8.23 23.58 -9.69
CA GLU A 226 -9.48 24.12 -10.22
C GLU A 226 -10.53 23.05 -10.58
N LEU A 227 -10.09 21.85 -10.95
CA LEU A 227 -10.99 20.71 -11.19
C LEU A 227 -11.87 20.39 -9.96
N TYR A 228 -11.34 20.60 -8.75
CA TYR A 228 -12.07 20.40 -7.52
C TYR A 228 -13.02 21.56 -7.20
N HIS A 229 -12.60 22.80 -7.46
CA HIS A 229 -13.43 23.97 -7.19
C HIS A 229 -14.72 23.99 -8.00
N GLY A 230 -14.65 23.63 -9.29
CA GLY A 230 -15.83 23.51 -10.15
C GLY A 230 -16.88 22.55 -9.60
N TYR A 231 -16.44 21.43 -9.00
CA TYR A 231 -17.31 20.44 -8.36
C TYR A 231 -18.06 20.99 -7.13
N ARG A 232 -17.55 22.07 -6.52
CA ARG A 232 -18.08 22.66 -5.28
C ARG A 232 -18.99 23.86 -5.50
N THR A 233 -19.43 24.12 -6.73
CA THR A 233 -20.39 25.19 -7.04
C THR A 233 -21.78 24.87 -6.44
N PRO A 234 -22.33 25.73 -5.55
CA PRO A 234 -23.70 25.63 -5.05
C PRO A 234 -24.68 25.45 -6.18
N ALA A 235 -25.66 24.56 -5.96
CA ALA A 235 -26.70 24.21 -6.93
C ALA A 235 -26.21 23.67 -8.29
N SER A 236 -24.93 23.29 -8.40
CA SER A 236 -24.53 22.26 -9.38
C SER A 236 -25.15 20.92 -8.99
N VAL A 237 -25.36 20.05 -9.98
CA VAL A 237 -25.91 18.68 -9.80
C VAL A 237 -25.10 17.84 -8.79
N SER A 238 -23.84 18.24 -8.54
CA SER A 238 -22.89 17.61 -7.63
C SER A 238 -22.58 18.42 -6.36
N GLY A 239 -23.17 19.60 -6.19
CA GLY A 239 -22.79 20.58 -5.16
C GLY A 239 -23.09 20.13 -3.73
N THR A 240 -24.08 19.25 -3.53
CA THR A 240 -24.45 18.72 -2.21
C THR A 240 -23.80 17.36 -1.95
N ASN A 241 -22.47 17.31 -1.91
CA ASN A 241 -21.78 16.06 -1.59
C ASN A 241 -21.65 15.89 -0.05
N PRO A 242 -22.35 14.93 0.58
CA PRO A 242 -22.33 14.71 2.03
C PRO A 242 -20.97 14.20 2.54
N THR A 243 -20.05 13.85 1.64
CA THR A 243 -18.68 13.42 1.93
C THR A 243 -17.98 14.25 2.97
N LEU A 244 -18.02 15.59 2.87
CA LEU A 244 -17.26 16.43 3.77
C LEU A 244 -17.82 16.40 5.21
N LEU A 245 -19.12 16.11 5.38
CA LEU A 245 -19.70 15.90 6.71
C LEU A 245 -19.28 14.57 7.32
N ASP A 246 -19.16 13.53 6.50
CA ASP A 246 -18.61 12.24 6.92
C ASP A 246 -17.14 12.41 7.34
N ILE A 247 -16.35 13.15 6.55
CA ILE A 247 -14.97 13.51 6.91
C ILE A 247 -14.92 14.31 8.21
N LEU A 248 -15.85 15.27 8.41
CA LEU A 248 -15.96 16.03 9.66
C LEU A 248 -16.22 15.11 10.86
N SER A 249 -17.15 14.18 10.70
CA SER A 249 -17.51 13.22 11.75
C SER A 249 -16.35 12.26 12.06
N GLN A 250 -15.60 11.83 11.04
CA GLN A 250 -14.41 11.00 11.22
C GLN A 250 -13.28 11.74 11.93
N ALA A 251 -13.07 13.02 11.61
CA ALA A 251 -12.12 13.87 12.31
C ALA A 251 -12.53 14.09 13.79
N ALA A 252 -13.83 14.21 14.08
CA ALA A 252 -14.34 14.38 15.45
C ALA A 252 -14.13 13.16 16.37
N MET A 253 -13.83 11.98 15.81
CA MET A 253 -13.49 10.79 16.59
C MET A 253 -12.05 10.79 17.13
N GLN A 254 -11.25 11.82 16.80
CA GLN A 254 -9.86 11.93 17.25
C GLN A 254 -9.76 12.39 18.71
N LEU A 255 -8.58 12.19 19.30
CA LEU A 255 -8.34 12.45 20.71
C LEU A 255 -8.07 13.93 21.01
N ASN A 256 -7.41 14.63 20.08
CA ASN A 256 -6.98 16.02 20.23
C ASN A 256 -7.15 16.79 18.91
N THR A 257 -7.07 18.12 18.98
CA THR A 257 -7.31 19.00 17.82
C THR A 257 -6.27 18.84 16.72
N THR A 258 -5.03 18.49 17.05
CA THR A 258 -3.98 18.25 16.06
C THR A 258 -4.29 17.04 15.20
N GLU A 259 -4.67 15.92 15.81
CA GLU A 259 -5.08 14.70 15.10
C GLU A 259 -6.41 14.91 14.36
N PHE A 260 -7.33 15.71 14.90
CA PHE A 260 -8.52 16.16 14.18
C PHE A 260 -8.14 16.84 12.86
N CYS A 261 -7.24 17.84 12.92
CA CYS A 261 -6.81 18.62 11.76
C CYS A 261 -6.06 17.74 10.75
N ARG A 262 -5.18 16.83 11.23
CA ARG A 262 -4.46 15.87 10.38
C ARG A 262 -5.42 14.90 9.69
N THR A 263 -6.39 14.35 10.42
CA THR A 263 -7.39 13.43 9.87
C THR A 263 -8.25 14.13 8.82
N TRP A 264 -8.71 15.35 9.12
CA TRP A 264 -9.41 16.18 8.14
C TRP A 264 -8.55 16.41 6.89
N ALA A 265 -7.30 16.83 7.06
CA ALA A 265 -6.40 17.14 5.95
C ALA A 265 -6.13 15.93 5.04
N ASN A 266 -5.89 14.76 5.62
CA ASN A 266 -5.63 13.52 4.88
C ASN A 266 -6.87 13.06 4.11
N LEU A 267 -8.04 13.07 4.75
CA LEU A 267 -9.30 12.67 4.10
C LEU A 267 -9.77 13.70 3.07
N PHE A 268 -9.55 15.00 3.32
CA PHE A 268 -9.82 16.06 2.36
C PHE A 268 -8.92 15.91 1.13
N SER A 269 -7.62 15.62 1.30
CA SER A 269 -6.70 15.35 0.19
C SER A 269 -7.16 14.16 -0.65
N ALA A 270 -7.64 13.08 -0.01
CA ALA A 270 -8.19 11.92 -0.70
C ALA A 270 -9.50 12.25 -1.45
N GLU A 271 -10.37 13.08 -0.87
CA GLU A 271 -11.59 13.55 -1.53
C GLU A 271 -11.28 14.37 -2.78
N VAL A 272 -10.40 15.36 -2.68
CA VAL A 272 -9.93 16.16 -3.82
C VAL A 272 -9.33 15.26 -4.89
N MET A 273 -8.48 14.32 -4.50
CA MET A 273 -7.87 13.34 -5.41
C MET A 273 -8.90 12.43 -6.09
N SER A 274 -10.01 12.10 -5.43
CA SER A 274 -11.05 11.26 -6.03
C SER A 274 -11.81 11.94 -7.17
N ILE A 275 -11.93 13.27 -7.10
CA ILE A 275 -12.53 14.10 -8.14
C ILE A 275 -11.54 14.29 -9.28
N VAL A 276 -10.32 14.74 -8.97
CA VAL A 276 -9.23 14.92 -9.95
C VAL A 276 -8.95 13.60 -10.69
N GLY A 277 -8.75 12.52 -9.95
CA GLY A 277 -8.48 11.19 -10.51
C GLY A 277 -9.62 10.65 -11.38
N GLY A 278 -10.84 11.11 -11.17
CA GLY A 278 -12.01 10.72 -11.96
C GLY A 278 -12.05 11.31 -13.37
N VAL A 279 -11.28 12.37 -13.63
CA VAL A 279 -11.24 13.08 -14.91
C VAL A 279 -9.86 13.04 -15.58
N THR A 280 -8.86 12.48 -14.91
CA THR A 280 -7.52 12.30 -15.47
C THR A 280 -7.38 11.01 -16.26
N SER A 281 -6.49 11.00 -17.25
CA SER A 281 -6.17 9.80 -18.04
C SER A 281 -4.91 9.10 -17.53
N PRO A 282 -4.75 7.78 -17.79
CA PRO A 282 -3.52 7.06 -17.52
C PRO A 282 -2.31 7.65 -18.25
N ARG A 283 -1.11 7.50 -17.66
CA ARG A 283 0.16 7.93 -18.23
C ARG A 283 1.11 6.74 -18.36
N SER A 284 2.01 6.78 -19.35
CA SER A 284 3.06 5.77 -19.52
C SER A 284 4.08 5.81 -18.38
N ASN A 285 4.59 4.64 -18.00
CA ASN A 285 5.69 4.51 -17.04
C ASN A 285 6.95 5.23 -17.55
N ILE A 286 7.72 5.81 -16.63
CA ILE A 286 9.04 6.42 -16.91
C ILE A 286 10.05 5.32 -17.21
N LEU A 287 10.04 4.26 -16.40
CA LEU A 287 10.84 3.06 -16.56
C LEU A 287 9.98 1.86 -16.17
N GLN A 288 10.13 0.75 -16.89
CA GLN A 288 9.49 -0.51 -16.55
C GLN A 288 10.47 -1.66 -16.76
N GLN A 289 10.46 -2.60 -15.83
CA GLN A 289 11.23 -3.82 -15.89
C GLN A 289 10.32 -5.01 -15.60
N ASP A 290 10.20 -5.90 -16.59
CA ASP A 290 9.48 -7.15 -16.43
C ASP A 290 10.44 -8.26 -15.96
N ARG A 291 10.13 -8.84 -14.80
CA ARG A 291 10.84 -9.97 -14.21
C ARG A 291 10.26 -11.27 -14.75
N THR A 292 11.02 -12.01 -15.53
CA THR A 292 10.66 -13.39 -15.84
C THR A 292 11.25 -14.31 -14.76
N PRO A 293 10.46 -14.94 -13.87
CA PRO A 293 10.98 -15.94 -12.96
C PRO A 293 11.49 -17.13 -13.79
N ARG A 294 12.81 -17.27 -13.90
CA ARG A 294 13.41 -18.46 -14.48
C ARG A 294 13.65 -19.46 -13.37
N LEU A 295 13.06 -20.65 -13.48
CA LEU A 295 13.40 -21.76 -12.60
C LEU A 295 14.85 -22.18 -12.92
N VAL A 296 15.81 -21.74 -12.10
CA VAL A 296 17.25 -22.02 -12.31
C VAL A 296 17.64 -23.40 -11.78
N VAL A 297 16.69 -24.31 -11.52
CA VAL A 297 17.04 -25.68 -11.17
C VAL A 297 17.44 -26.40 -12.45
N LYS A 298 18.73 -26.31 -12.80
CA LYS A 298 19.36 -27.24 -13.74
C LYS A 298 19.39 -28.62 -13.07
N ILE A 299 18.32 -29.40 -13.25
CA ILE A 299 18.34 -30.80 -12.85
C ILE A 299 19.29 -31.51 -13.81
N TRP A 300 20.33 -32.15 -13.26
CA TRP A 300 21.23 -32.98 -14.05
C TRP A 300 20.43 -34.19 -14.55
N ILE A 301 20.06 -34.17 -15.84
CA ILE A 301 19.23 -35.20 -16.49
C ILE A 301 19.68 -36.63 -16.17
N PRO A 302 21.00 -36.95 -16.11
CA PRO A 302 21.44 -38.30 -15.76
C PRO A 302 21.03 -38.75 -14.36
N SER A 303 21.04 -37.86 -13.35
CA SER A 303 20.56 -38.20 -12.00
C SER A 303 19.08 -38.54 -11.99
N LEU A 304 18.26 -37.81 -12.75
CA LEU A 304 16.82 -38.07 -12.84
C LEU A 304 16.54 -39.41 -13.53
N VAL A 305 17.23 -39.70 -14.62
CA VAL A 305 17.10 -40.97 -15.35
C VAL A 305 17.56 -42.15 -14.47
N TRP A 306 18.65 -41.98 -13.72
CA TRP A 306 19.12 -43.01 -12.79
C TRP A 306 18.11 -43.29 -11.68
N LEU A 307 17.52 -42.24 -11.10
CA LEU A 307 16.51 -42.37 -10.05
C LEU A 307 15.25 -43.08 -10.58
N LEU A 308 14.80 -42.75 -11.80
CA LEU A 308 13.70 -43.43 -12.48
C LEU A 308 14.00 -44.91 -12.72
N LEU A 309 15.22 -45.25 -13.18
CA LEU A 309 15.66 -46.64 -13.36
C LEU A 309 15.65 -47.41 -12.04
N CYS A 310 16.21 -46.85 -10.97
CA CYS A 310 16.20 -47.48 -9.65
C CYS A 310 14.77 -47.68 -9.13
N CYS A 311 13.88 -46.71 -9.32
CA CYS A 311 12.47 -46.83 -8.94
C CYS A 311 11.74 -47.90 -9.77
N LEU A 312 12.07 -48.09 -11.05
CA LEU A 312 11.49 -49.12 -11.91
C LEU A 312 12.00 -50.54 -11.58
N MET A 313 13.20 -50.68 -11.00
CA MET A 313 13.71 -51.99 -10.58
C MET A 313 12.88 -52.62 -9.46
N TYR A 314 12.30 -51.82 -8.56
CA TYR A 314 11.45 -52.33 -7.47
C TYR A 314 10.18 -53.06 -7.94
N PRO A 315 9.32 -52.49 -8.81
CA PRO A 315 8.15 -53.19 -9.32
C PRO A 315 8.53 -54.38 -10.19
N VAL A 316 9.64 -54.31 -10.96
CA VAL A 316 10.14 -55.47 -11.71
C VAL A 316 10.52 -56.60 -10.76
N ALA A 317 11.26 -56.33 -9.69
CA ALA A 317 11.59 -57.31 -8.66
C ALA A 317 10.34 -57.87 -7.95
N GLY A 318 9.34 -57.01 -7.70
CA GLY A 318 8.07 -57.44 -7.12
C GLY A 318 7.29 -58.39 -8.04
N VAL A 319 7.24 -58.08 -9.35
CA VAL A 319 6.59 -58.92 -10.36
C VAL A 319 7.34 -60.24 -10.52
N THR A 320 8.67 -60.24 -10.58
CA THR A 320 9.44 -61.49 -10.72
C THR A 320 9.30 -62.40 -9.50
N LEU A 321 9.30 -61.84 -8.29
CA LEU A 321 9.02 -62.61 -7.07
C LEU A 321 7.59 -63.15 -7.06
N ALA A 322 6.61 -62.37 -7.51
CA ALA A 322 5.22 -62.82 -7.61
C ALA A 322 5.05 -63.95 -8.64
N THR A 323 5.70 -63.87 -9.81
CA THR A 323 5.66 -64.93 -10.82
C THR A 323 6.33 -66.21 -10.33
N LEU A 324 7.50 -66.11 -9.68
CA LEU A 324 8.19 -67.26 -9.11
C LEU A 324 7.37 -67.91 -7.98
N ALA A 325 6.71 -67.14 -7.13
CA ALA A 325 5.80 -67.65 -6.11
C ALA A 325 4.56 -68.36 -6.73
N ALA A 326 4.01 -67.82 -7.82
CA ALA A 326 2.89 -68.43 -8.53
C ALA A 326 3.29 -69.75 -9.22
N GLU A 327 4.48 -69.83 -9.81
CA GLU A 327 4.97 -71.06 -10.45
C GLU A 327 5.31 -72.15 -9.42
N THR A 328 5.98 -71.78 -8.33
CA THR A 328 6.35 -72.72 -7.25
C THR A 328 5.14 -73.25 -6.48
N SER A 329 4.09 -72.43 -6.29
CA SER A 329 2.83 -72.89 -5.70
C SER A 329 2.05 -73.85 -6.60
N ARG A 330 2.10 -73.68 -7.93
CA ARG A 330 1.50 -74.61 -8.91
C ARG A 330 2.21 -75.97 -8.95
N ALA A 331 3.51 -76.01 -8.67
CA ALA A 331 4.31 -77.24 -8.70
C ALA A 331 4.23 -78.10 -7.42
N GLY A 332 3.41 -77.73 -6.42
CA GLY A 332 3.18 -78.55 -5.22
C GLY A 332 4.38 -78.68 -4.27
N HIS A 333 5.44 -77.90 -4.46
CA HIS A 333 6.70 -77.98 -3.70
C HIS A 333 6.94 -76.72 -2.84
N ILE A 334 5.98 -76.40 -1.98
CA ILE A 334 6.01 -75.18 -1.15
C ILE A 334 7.08 -75.27 -0.05
N GLN A 335 7.34 -76.47 0.50
CA GLN A 335 8.30 -76.64 1.60
C GLN A 335 9.77 -76.56 1.17
N SER A 336 10.12 -77.00 -0.05
CA SER A 336 11.51 -77.00 -0.54
C SER A 336 11.93 -75.64 -1.12
N ALA A 337 10.98 -74.80 -1.54
CA ALA A 337 11.26 -73.42 -1.92
C ALA A 337 11.52 -72.54 -0.69
N VAL A 338 10.74 -72.70 0.38
CA VAL A 338 10.91 -71.94 1.64
C VAL A 338 12.24 -72.25 2.35
N SER A 339 12.70 -73.50 2.31
CA SER A 339 13.98 -73.88 2.92
C SER A 339 15.22 -73.37 2.18
N ARG A 340 15.12 -73.04 0.88
CA ARG A 340 16.23 -72.48 0.11
C ARG A 340 16.38 -70.97 0.25
N ILE A 341 15.28 -70.27 0.55
CA ILE A 341 15.24 -68.82 0.72
C ILE A 341 15.39 -68.45 2.22
N SER A 342 15.28 -69.41 3.14
CA SER A 342 15.58 -69.19 4.54
C SER A 342 17.07 -68.92 4.76
N LEU A 343 17.39 -68.19 5.83
CA LEU A 343 18.75 -67.79 6.20
C LEU A 343 19.73 -68.99 6.27
N SER A 344 19.22 -70.17 6.62
CA SER A 344 19.91 -71.45 6.59
C SER A 344 20.19 -71.97 5.18
N GLY A 345 19.25 -71.85 4.24
CA GLY A 345 19.41 -72.29 2.85
C GLY A 345 20.40 -71.44 2.05
N LEU A 346 20.40 -70.12 2.26
CA LEU A 346 21.40 -69.23 1.67
C LEU A 346 22.81 -69.48 2.25
N ALA A 347 22.93 -69.82 3.53
CA ALA A 347 24.21 -70.18 4.14
C ALA A 347 24.76 -71.51 3.58
N GLU A 348 23.91 -72.50 3.36
CA GLU A 348 24.29 -73.80 2.80
C GLU A 348 24.73 -73.70 1.33
N GLN A 349 24.06 -72.87 0.52
CA GLN A 349 24.49 -72.59 -0.86
C GLN A 349 25.79 -71.81 -0.94
N GLY A 350 26.03 -70.87 0.00
CA GLY A 350 27.31 -70.16 0.11
C GLY A 350 28.47 -71.11 0.43
N PHE A 351 28.26 -72.09 1.32
CA PHE A 351 29.28 -73.08 1.69
C PHE A 351 29.58 -74.10 0.59
N LEU A 352 28.55 -74.55 -0.15
CA LEU A 352 28.74 -75.50 -1.25
C LEU A 352 29.50 -74.88 -2.44
N ALA A 353 29.26 -73.61 -2.75
CA ALA A 353 30.04 -72.88 -3.75
C ALA A 353 31.54 -72.78 -3.38
N GLN A 354 31.83 -72.66 -2.08
CA GLN A 354 33.20 -72.57 -1.57
C GLN A 354 33.92 -73.94 -1.57
N LEU A 355 33.17 -75.03 -1.45
CA LEU A 355 33.69 -76.40 -1.55
C LEU A 355 33.97 -76.82 -3.00
N GLU A 356 33.15 -76.39 -3.97
CA GLU A 356 33.41 -76.62 -5.41
C GLU A 356 34.68 -75.89 -5.88
N GLU A 357 34.89 -74.65 -5.43
CA GLU A 357 36.12 -73.90 -5.73
C GLU A 357 37.37 -74.54 -5.09
N SER A 358 37.21 -75.19 -3.92
CA SER A 358 38.30 -75.90 -3.22
C SER A 358 38.63 -77.27 -3.82
N ALA A 359 37.63 -77.99 -4.39
CA ALA A 359 37.83 -79.28 -5.05
C ALA A 359 38.49 -79.15 -6.43
N ALA A 360 38.26 -78.03 -7.14
CA ALA A 360 38.92 -77.72 -8.41
C ALA A 360 40.42 -77.36 -8.26
N GLY A 361 40.89 -77.06 -7.04
CA GLY A 361 42.27 -76.61 -6.76
C GLY A 361 43.32 -77.70 -6.49
N THR A 362 42.96 -78.99 -6.39
CA THR A 362 43.89 -80.04 -5.89
C THR A 362 44.32 -81.05 -6.97
N SER A 363 44.64 -80.58 -8.18
CA SER A 363 45.42 -81.33 -9.18
C SER A 363 46.38 -80.43 -9.95
N ARG A 364 47.30 -79.79 -9.22
CA ARG A 364 48.61 -79.33 -9.73
C ARG A 364 49.50 -78.96 -8.54
N ARG A 365 50.32 -79.92 -8.09
CA ARG A 365 51.47 -79.63 -7.24
C ARG A 365 52.71 -79.73 -8.11
N GLY A 366 53.39 -78.60 -8.31
CA GLY A 366 54.65 -78.52 -9.01
C GLY A 366 55.26 -77.13 -8.88
N ILE A 367 56.13 -77.01 -7.87
CA ILE A 367 57.32 -76.11 -7.78
C ILE A 367 57.07 -74.70 -7.19
N MET A 368 57.60 -74.51 -5.95
CA MET A 368 58.39 -73.38 -5.37
C MET A 368 57.96 -71.93 -5.73
N GLU A 369 57.87 -70.93 -4.85
CA GLU A 369 58.60 -70.61 -3.62
C GLU A 369 57.92 -69.40 -2.94
N ASP A 370 58.04 -69.35 -1.61
CA ASP A 370 57.98 -68.21 -0.65
C ASP A 370 57.58 -66.79 -1.15
N ASP A 371 56.56 -66.17 -0.55
CA ASP A 371 56.75 -65.37 0.67
C ASP A 371 55.44 -64.73 1.16
N THR A 372 55.47 -64.34 2.42
CA THR A 372 54.36 -64.22 3.37
C THR A 372 53.47 -62.97 3.27
N VAL A 373 52.18 -63.20 3.51
CA VAL A 373 51.14 -62.21 3.85
C VAL A 373 51.29 -61.80 5.32
N ARG A 374 51.22 -60.50 5.61
CA ARG A 374 50.56 -60.02 6.84
C ARG A 374 49.80 -58.71 6.65
N VAL A 375 48.56 -58.78 7.11
CA VAL A 375 47.50 -57.78 7.16
C VAL A 375 47.81 -56.74 8.25
N GLY A 376 47.60 -55.46 7.93
CA GLY A 376 47.61 -54.35 8.88
C GLY A 376 46.51 -53.35 8.55
N PHE A 377 45.62 -53.13 9.52
CA PHE A 377 44.51 -52.17 9.49
C PHE A 377 44.98 -50.75 9.13
N GLY A 378 44.35 -50.14 8.12
CA GLY A 378 44.55 -48.75 7.73
C GLY A 378 43.24 -47.98 7.74
N ASN A 379 42.93 -47.36 8.88
CA ASN A 379 42.02 -46.23 8.95
C ASN A 379 42.63 -45.08 8.15
N ASP A 380 41.96 -44.54 7.13
CA ASP A 380 42.20 -43.14 6.79
C ASP A 380 40.99 -42.40 6.24
N LEU A 381 40.68 -41.33 6.97
CA LEU A 381 39.58 -40.40 6.83
C LEU A 381 39.94 -39.35 5.79
N ARG A 382 39.40 -39.45 4.56
CA ARG A 382 39.45 -38.37 3.56
C ARG A 382 38.18 -37.50 3.53
N PHE A 383 37.67 -37.16 4.70
CA PHE A 383 36.62 -36.15 4.90
C PHE A 383 36.95 -35.29 6.12
N LYS A 384 38.06 -34.54 6.10
CA LYS A 384 38.36 -33.47 7.08
C LYS A 384 39.63 -32.69 6.71
N LYS A 385 39.64 -32.02 5.56
CA LYS A 385 40.72 -31.03 5.27
C LYS A 385 40.34 -29.96 4.24
N TRP A 386 39.15 -29.38 4.41
CA TRP A 386 38.77 -28.15 3.69
C TRP A 386 38.11 -27.09 4.60
N ALA A 387 38.20 -27.26 5.93
CA ALA A 387 37.62 -26.34 6.91
C ALA A 387 38.65 -25.63 7.81
N VAL A 388 39.95 -25.63 7.45
CA VAL A 388 41.00 -24.97 8.24
C VAL A 388 41.82 -23.95 7.40
N GLU A 389 41.50 -23.79 6.12
CA GLU A 389 42.17 -22.84 5.22
C GLU A 389 41.36 -21.55 5.04
N ALA A 390 40.83 -21.02 6.15
CA ALA A 390 40.14 -19.74 6.22
C ALA A 390 40.63 -18.84 7.37
N ARG A 391 41.79 -19.14 7.98
CA ARG A 391 42.25 -18.44 9.19
C ARG A 391 43.76 -18.19 9.26
N SER A 392 44.41 -17.79 8.17
CA SER A 392 45.81 -17.34 8.23
C SER A 392 46.28 -16.36 7.12
N ARG A 393 45.38 -15.69 6.40
CA ARG A 393 45.76 -14.62 5.45
C ARG A 393 45.13 -13.27 5.78
N PHE A 394 45.28 -12.80 7.01
CA PHE A 394 45.16 -11.39 7.38
C PHE A 394 46.00 -11.15 8.65
N HIS A 395 46.82 -10.08 8.64
CA HIS A 395 48.00 -9.77 9.47
C HIS A 395 49.25 -10.56 9.07
N GLY A 396 50.25 -9.99 8.40
CA GLY A 396 51.03 -8.75 8.64
C GLY A 396 52.50 -9.24 8.71
N SER A 397 53.56 -8.62 8.21
CA SER A 397 53.95 -7.23 8.01
C SER A 397 55.29 -7.22 7.25
N GLY A 398 55.60 -6.11 6.58
CA GLY A 398 56.93 -5.68 6.13
C GLY A 398 56.73 -4.38 5.32
N ALA A 399 56.98 -3.16 5.83
CA ALA A 399 58.27 -2.53 6.14
C ALA A 399 59.30 -2.81 5.02
N GLY A 400 59.88 -1.86 4.28
CA GLY A 400 59.91 -0.39 4.23
C GLY A 400 60.88 -0.01 3.09
N GLU A 401 61.17 1.29 2.90
CA GLU A 401 62.18 1.88 1.99
C GLU A 401 61.79 2.10 0.51
N ASN A 402 61.11 3.22 0.22
CA ASN A 402 61.70 4.48 -0.27
C ASN A 402 60.60 5.52 -0.53
#